data_AF-A0A6P0XS98-F1
#
_entry.id   AF-A0A6P0XS98-F1
#
_cell.length_a   1.000
_cell.length_b   1.000
_cell.length_c   1.000
_cell.angle_alpha   90.00
_cell.angle_beta   90.00
_cell.angle_gamma   90.00
#
_symmetry.space_group_name_H-M   'P 1'
#
loop_
_entity.id
_entity.type
_entity.pdbx_description
1 polymer ?
#
loop_
_entity_poly.entity_id
_entity_poly.type
_entity_poly.pdbx_seq_one_letter_code
_entity_poly.pdbx_strand_id
1 'polypeptide(L)'
;MGAPKSGLIEIYFKSPVKFVSAVVTSSRRTVLSAYNKNEELLAKDEMSASNLLDSNSNIPPNAQLTVNAENIHKVSFYAFDGQLIIVDLNFGF
;
A
#
# COMPACT_ATOMS: atom_id res chain seq x y z
N MET A 1 -24.66 -14.32 0.88
CA MET A 1 -23.29 -14.54 0.33
C MET A 1 -22.45 -13.35 0.73
N GLY A 2 -21.49 -13.52 1.64
CA GLY A 2 -20.64 -12.44 2.17
C GLY A 2 -19.27 -12.49 1.52
N ALA A 3 -19.05 -11.68 0.48
CA ALA A 3 -17.69 -11.48 -0.03
C ALA A 3 -16.87 -10.72 1.02
N PRO A 4 -15.55 -10.99 1.15
CA PRO A 4 -14.67 -10.18 1.98
C PRO A 4 -14.79 -8.73 1.51
N LYS A 5 -15.07 -7.79 2.42
CA LYS A 5 -15.08 -6.37 2.07
C LYS A 5 -13.65 -5.91 1.83
N SER A 6 -13.43 -5.03 0.85
CA SER A 6 -12.14 -4.35 0.67
C SER A 6 -11.59 -3.80 1.97
N GLY A 7 -10.28 -4.00 2.17
CA GLY A 7 -9.52 -3.49 3.29
C GLY A 7 -8.91 -2.13 2.97
N LEU A 8 -8.90 -1.23 3.95
CA LEU A 8 -8.23 0.07 3.86
C LEU A 8 -7.40 0.27 5.13
N ILE A 9 -6.11 0.53 4.96
CA ILE A 9 -5.22 0.98 6.03
C ILE A 9 -4.79 2.40 5.69
N GLU A 10 -4.98 3.33 6.62
CA GLU A 10 -4.52 4.71 6.47
C GLU A 10 -3.45 5.02 7.50
N ILE A 11 -2.41 5.74 7.06
CA ILE A 11 -1.31 6.19 7.91
C ILE A 11 -1.18 7.69 7.74
N TYR A 12 -1.25 8.41 8.86
CA TYR A 12 -1.15 9.86 8.91
C TYR A 12 0.19 10.26 9.52
N PHE A 13 0.90 11.16 8.87
CA PHE A 13 2.18 11.70 9.33
C PHE A 13 1.98 13.07 9.94
N LYS A 14 2.48 13.27 11.17
CA LYS A 14 2.44 14.58 11.85
C LYS A 14 3.33 15.63 11.17
N SER A 15 4.38 15.18 10.49
CA SER A 15 5.29 15.99 9.72
C SER A 15 5.43 15.38 8.34
N PRO A 16 5.53 16.20 7.27
CA PRO A 16 5.54 15.68 5.91
C PRO A 16 6.75 14.78 5.67
N VAL A 17 6.50 13.63 5.06
CA VAL A 17 7.54 12.69 4.61
C VAL A 17 7.74 12.83 3.09
N LYS A 18 8.91 12.43 2.59
CA LYS A 18 9.27 12.44 1.16
C LYS A 18 9.06 11.10 0.47
N PHE A 19 9.11 10.02 1.24
CA PHE A 19 8.86 8.69 0.72
C PHE A 19 8.20 7.80 1.76
N VAL A 20 7.47 6.81 1.26
CA VAL A 20 7.00 5.66 2.02
C VAL A 20 7.23 4.42 1.18
N SER A 21 7.82 3.39 1.78
CA SER A 21 7.94 2.06 1.18
C SER A 21 7.40 1.01 2.13
N ALA A 22 6.83 -0.04 1.56
CA ALA A 22 6.33 -1.16 2.33
C ALA A 22 6.49 -2.48 1.58
N VAL A 23 6.99 -3.50 2.27
CA VAL A 23 6.85 -4.88 1.80
C VAL A 23 5.44 -5.36 2.14
N VAL A 24 4.70 -5.80 1.13
CA VAL A 24 3.31 -6.22 1.25
C VAL A 24 3.10 -7.66 0.82
N THR A 25 2.23 -8.35 1.54
CA THR A 25 1.66 -9.64 1.14
C THR A 25 0.15 -9.48 1.02
N SER A 26 -0.40 -9.77 -0.15
CA SER A 26 -1.82 -9.58 -0.45
C SER A 26 -2.37 -10.75 -1.27
N SER A 27 -3.62 -11.12 -0.99
CA SER A 27 -4.35 -12.15 -1.75
C SER A 27 -4.89 -11.65 -3.09
N ARG A 28 -4.84 -10.34 -3.31
CA ARG A 28 -5.39 -9.66 -4.50
C ARG A 28 -4.55 -8.43 -4.84
N ARG A 29 -4.96 -7.72 -5.89
CA ARG A 29 -4.42 -6.40 -6.22
C ARG A 29 -4.42 -5.51 -4.97
N THR A 30 -3.36 -4.75 -4.78
CA THR A 30 -3.28 -3.72 -3.74
C THR A 30 -2.65 -2.44 -4.28
N VAL A 31 -3.05 -1.30 -3.71
CA VAL A 31 -2.60 0.03 -4.14
C VAL A 31 -2.11 0.80 -2.92
N LEU A 32 -0.90 1.33 -3.00
CA LEU A 32 -0.36 2.32 -2.09
C LEU A 32 -0.57 3.70 -2.71
N SER A 33 -1.31 4.58 -2.05
CA SER A 33 -1.54 5.96 -2.49
C SER A 33 -0.98 6.94 -1.47
N ALA A 34 -0.29 7.98 -1.92
CA ALA A 34 0.22 9.07 -1.10
C ALA A 34 -0.54 10.36 -1.34
N TYR A 35 -0.81 11.10 -0.27
CA TYR A 35 -1.62 12.31 -0.28
C TYR A 35 -0.96 13.44 0.51
N ASN A 36 -1.24 14.67 0.12
CA ASN A 36 -0.87 15.86 0.90
C ASN A 36 -1.93 16.17 1.99
N LYS A 37 -1.73 17.26 2.73
CA LYS A 37 -2.63 17.72 3.80
C LYS A 37 -4.04 18.09 3.32
N ASN A 38 -4.23 18.35 2.03
CA ASN A 38 -5.51 18.69 1.41
C ASN A 38 -6.21 17.43 0.84
N GLU A 39 -5.70 16.23 1.14
CA GLU A 39 -6.16 14.95 0.58
C GLU A 39 -5.99 14.82 -0.95
N GLU A 40 -5.11 15.62 -1.55
CA GLU A 40 -4.78 15.51 -2.98
C GLU A 40 -3.77 14.37 -3.19
N LEU A 41 -4.04 13.51 -4.16
CA LEU A 41 -3.15 12.40 -4.52
C LEU A 41 -1.85 12.93 -5.13
N LEU A 42 -0.73 12.61 -4.50
CA LEU A 42 0.61 13.01 -4.93
C LEU A 42 1.29 11.93 -5.77
N ALA A 43 1.22 10.67 -5.31
CA ALA A 43 1.85 9.54 -5.95
C ALA A 43 1.09 8.26 -5.63
N LYS A 44 1.27 7.23 -6.47
CA LYS A 44 0.73 5.90 -6.20
C LYS A 44 1.65 4.82 -6.76
N ASP A 45 1.57 3.66 -6.14
CA ASP A 45 2.20 2.43 -6.60
C ASP A 45 1.22 1.28 -6.40
N GLU A 46 1.31 0.24 -7.22
CA GLU A 46 0.36 -0.86 -7.19
C GLU A 46 0.98 -2.22 -7.49
N MET A 47 0.46 -3.23 -6.79
CA MET A 47 0.69 -4.62 -7.11
C MET A 47 -0.54 -5.15 -7.81
N SER A 48 -0.42 -5.52 -9.09
CA SER A 48 -1.55 -5.85 -9.96
C SER A 48 -2.19 -7.21 -9.69
N ALA A 49 -1.53 -8.10 -8.96
CA ALA A 49 -2.00 -9.46 -8.66
C ALA A 49 -1.70 -9.88 -7.21
N SER A 50 -2.23 -11.04 -6.81
CA SER A 50 -1.91 -11.71 -5.54
C SER A 50 -0.41 -12.01 -5.45
N ASN A 51 0.15 -12.05 -4.25
CA ASN A 51 1.49 -12.61 -3.99
C ASN A 51 1.52 -13.51 -2.76
N LEU A 52 0.40 -14.17 -2.42
CA LEU A 52 0.39 -15.17 -1.35
C LEU A 52 1.38 -16.30 -1.63
N LEU A 53 2.04 -16.78 -0.57
CA LEU A 53 2.75 -18.05 -0.58
C LEU A 53 1.81 -19.15 -1.10
N ASP A 54 2.32 -20.00 -1.99
CA ASP A 54 1.61 -21.11 -2.65
C ASP A 54 0.49 -20.71 -3.63
N SER A 55 0.34 -19.43 -3.97
CA SER A 55 -0.40 -19.04 -5.16
C SER A 55 0.46 -19.27 -6.41
N ASN A 56 -0.13 -19.65 -7.54
CA ASN A 56 0.54 -19.69 -8.86
C ASN A 56 0.93 -18.27 -9.36
N SER A 57 1.23 -17.35 -8.45
CA SER A 57 1.58 -15.97 -8.76
C SER A 57 3.05 -15.87 -9.13
N ASN A 58 3.32 -15.08 -10.17
CA ASN A 58 4.66 -14.70 -10.58
C ASN A 58 5.25 -13.59 -9.69
N ILE A 59 4.48 -13.05 -8.74
CA ILE A 59 4.94 -11.99 -7.84
C ILE A 59 5.49 -12.62 -6.57
N PRO A 60 6.75 -12.34 -6.20
CA PRO A 60 7.32 -12.84 -4.97
C PRO A 60 6.50 -12.40 -3.74
N PRO A 61 6.46 -13.20 -2.67
CA PRO A 61 5.73 -12.87 -1.44
C PRO A 61 6.22 -11.60 -0.72
N ASN A 62 7.31 -11.01 -1.21
CA ASN A 62 7.96 -9.80 -0.70
C ASN A 62 7.88 -8.64 -1.70
N ALA A 63 6.73 -8.42 -2.33
CA ALA A 63 6.55 -7.30 -3.24
C ALA A 63 6.65 -5.99 -2.47
N GLN A 64 7.52 -5.08 -2.91
CA GLN A 64 7.66 -3.77 -2.31
C GLN A 64 6.83 -2.75 -3.08
N LEU A 65 5.97 -2.03 -2.38
CA LEU A 65 5.32 -0.82 -2.90
C LEU A 65 6.05 0.41 -2.39
N THR A 66 6.30 1.38 -3.25
CA THR A 66 7.01 2.60 -2.89
C THR A 66 6.38 3.83 -3.55
N VAL A 67 6.16 4.87 -2.74
CA VAL A 67 5.71 6.18 -3.22
C VAL A 67 6.74 7.23 -2.83
N ASN A 68 7.09 8.09 -3.78
CA ASN A 68 7.98 9.22 -3.59
C ASN A 68 7.26 10.48 -4.04
N ALA A 69 7.14 11.46 -3.15
CA ALA A 69 6.57 12.76 -3.44
C ALA A 69 6.98 13.76 -2.37
N GLU A 70 7.04 15.03 -2.70
CA GLU A 70 7.19 16.05 -1.68
C GLU A 70 5.90 16.19 -0.86
N ASN A 71 6.05 16.44 0.45
CA ASN A 71 4.94 16.85 1.31
C ASN A 71 3.85 15.80 1.58
N ILE A 72 4.21 14.50 1.64
CA ILE A 72 3.28 13.41 1.96
C ILE A 72 2.85 13.54 3.43
N HIS A 73 1.55 13.69 3.66
CA HIS A 73 0.92 13.75 4.99
C HIS A 73 0.09 12.52 5.32
N LYS A 74 -0.32 11.77 4.29
CA LYS A 74 -1.15 10.59 4.44
C LYS A 74 -0.74 9.57 3.38
N VAL A 75 -0.68 8.30 3.75
CA VAL A 75 -0.73 7.21 2.78
C VAL A 75 -1.90 6.30 3.06
N SER A 76 -2.43 5.68 2.03
CA SER A 76 -3.40 4.61 2.15
C SER A 76 -2.93 3.35 1.43
N PHE A 77 -3.11 2.21 2.08
CA PHE A 77 -3.03 0.91 1.45
C PHE A 77 -4.44 0.37 1.26
N TYR A 78 -4.81 0.16 0.01
CA TYR A 78 -6.11 -0.39 -0.35
C TYR A 78 -5.96 -1.81 -0.86
N ALA A 79 -6.75 -2.74 -0.34
CA ALA A 79 -6.80 -4.14 -0.75
C ALA A 79 -8.19 -4.47 -1.28
N PHE A 80 -8.26 -4.95 -2.53
CA PHE A 80 -9.53 -5.29 -3.17
C PHE A 80 -10.03 -6.63 -2.66
N ASP A 81 -11.13 -6.66 -1.89
CA ASP A 81 -11.81 -7.88 -1.40
C ASP A 81 -10.88 -9.02 -0.95
N GLY A 82 -9.84 -8.68 -0.18
CA GLY A 82 -8.74 -9.59 0.09
C GLY A 82 -8.03 -9.32 1.40
N GLN A 83 -7.09 -10.21 1.71
CA GLN A 83 -6.16 -10.03 2.82
C GLN A 83 -5.01 -9.15 2.36
N LEU A 84 -4.58 -8.24 3.23
CA LEU A 84 -3.37 -7.45 3.07
C LEU A 84 -2.59 -7.49 4.39
N ILE A 85 -1.30 -7.74 4.28
CA ILE A 85 -0.32 -7.71 5.37
C ILE A 85 0.79 -6.75 4.95
N ILE A 86 1.17 -5.85 5.86
CA ILE A 86 2.33 -4.96 5.73
C ILE A 86 3.42 -5.52 6.64
N VAL A 87 4.58 -5.87 6.09
CA VAL A 87 5.66 -6.55 6.83
C VAL A 87 6.76 -5.58 7.25
N ASP A 88 7.19 -4.71 6.33
CA ASP A 88 8.31 -3.80 6.55
C ASP A 88 7.96 -2.42 6.02
N LEU A 89 7.44 -1.55 6.89
CA LEU A 89 7.02 -0.19 6.57
C LEU A 89 8.14 0.79 6.90
N ASN A 90 8.64 1.49 5.88
CA ASN A 90 9.68 2.50 6.01
C ASN A 90 9.20 3.84 5.47
N PHE A 91 9.65 4.94 6.08
CA PHE A 91 9.37 6.30 5.62
C PHE A 91 10.53 7.23 5.99
N GLY A 92 10.65 8.37 5.32
CA GLY A 92 11.70 9.35 5.62
C GLY A 92 11.38 10.76 5.14
N PHE A 93 12.15 11.73 5.64
CA PHE A 93 11.87 13.18 5.55
C PHE A 93 12.63 13.93 4.45
#